data_AF-A0A9D2CJF4-F1
#
_entry.id   AF-A0A9D2CJF4-F1
#
_cell.length_a   1.000
_cell.length_b   1.000
_cell.length_c   1.000
_cell.angle_alpha   90.00
_cell.angle_beta   90.00
_cell.angle_gamma   90.00
#
_symmetry.space_group_name_H-M   'P 1'
#
loop_
_entity.id
_entity.type
_entity.pdbx_description
1 polymer ?
#
loop_
_entity_poly.entity_id
_entity_poly.type
_entity_poly.pdbx_seq_one_letter_code
_entity_poly.pdbx_strand_id
1 'polypeptide(L)' 'VTTFYGTILSNLVFTPISNKLRTRHEEEYLCKMLIAEGVQAIQAGDNPRFIEEKLTRLIPAFLAEKSGRKSRRDRD' A
#
# COMPACT_ATOMS: atom_id res chain seq x y z
N VAL A 1 -18.89 -17.68 32.51
CA VAL A 1 -17.91 -18.47 31.72
C VAL A 1 -17.79 -17.89 30.31
N THR A 2 -18.87 -17.81 29.52
CA THR A 2 -18.87 -17.29 28.12
C THR A 2 -18.27 -15.88 27.93
N THR A 3 -18.50 -14.93 28.87
CA THR A 3 -17.97 -13.56 28.76
C THR A 3 -16.46 -13.47 28.98
N PHE A 4 -15.92 -14.23 29.94
CA PHE A 4 -14.49 -14.24 30.25
C PHE A 4 -13.68 -14.90 29.14
N TYR A 5 -14.16 -16.02 28.60
CA TYR A 5 -13.52 -16.64 27.44
C TYR A 5 -13.66 -15.77 26.18
N GLY A 6 -14.77 -15.06 26.01
CA GLY A 6 -14.98 -14.14 24.89
C GLY A 6 -14.01 -12.95 24.89
N THR A 7 -13.80 -12.30 26.03
CA THR A 7 -12.88 -11.15 26.13
C THR A 7 -11.42 -11.54 25.98
N ILE A 8 -11.02 -12.70 26.51
CA ILE A 8 -9.67 -13.25 26.34
C ILE A 8 -9.43 -13.58 24.86
N LEU A 9 -10.35 -14.29 24.21
CA LEU A 9 -10.21 -14.66 22.80
C LEU A 9 -10.20 -13.42 21.89
N SER A 10 -11.04 -12.41 22.16
CA SER A 10 -11.09 -11.14 21.41
C SER A 10 -9.76 -10.39 21.43
N ASN A 11 -9.19 -10.22 22.63
CA ASN A 11 -7.97 -9.44 22.79
C ASN A 11 -6.71 -10.20 22.34
N LEU A 12 -6.64 -11.52 22.55
CA LEU A 12 -5.44 -12.30 22.21
C LEU A 12 -5.43 -12.84 20.78
N VAL A 13 -6.58 -13.17 20.19
CA VAL A 13 -6.65 -13.81 18.87
C VAL A 13 -7.13 -12.84 17.81
N PHE A 14 -8.26 -12.17 18.02
CA PHE A 14 -8.83 -11.28 16.99
C PHE A 14 -8.04 -9.99 16.81
N THR A 15 -7.42 -9.46 17.86
CA THR A 15 -6.62 -8.23 17.79
C THR A 15 -5.37 -8.36 16.90
N PRO A 16 -4.49 -9.38 17.07
CA PRO A 16 -3.35 -9.55 16.16
C PRO A 16 -3.77 -9.93 14.73
N ILE A 17 -4.87 -10.67 14.57
CA ILE A 17 -5.41 -11.00 13.24
C ILE A 17 -5.89 -9.73 12.53
N SER A 18 -6.62 -8.86 13.22
CA SER A 18 -7.09 -7.58 12.68
C SER A 18 -5.91 -6.68 12.29
N ASN A 19 -4.91 -6.55 13.17
CA ASN A 19 -3.70 -5.78 12.87
C ASN A 19 -2.96 -6.31 11.65
N LYS A 20 -2.81 -7.63 11.52
CA LYS A 20 -2.12 -8.24 10.38
C LYS A 20 -2.86 -8.02 9.07
N LEU A 21 -4.19 -8.14 9.10
CA LEU A 21 -5.03 -7.82 7.94
C LEU A 21 -4.94 -6.34 7.58
N ARG A 22 -4.97 -5.45 8.57
CA ARG A 22 -4.93 -4.00 8.34
C ARG A 22 -3.65 -3.59 7.64
N THR A 23 -2.49 -4.11 8.07
CA THR A 23 -1.22 -3.82 7.40
C THR A 23 -1.23 -4.26 5.93
N ARG A 24 -1.75 -5.45 5.62
CA ARG A 24 -1.86 -5.93 4.23
C ARG A 24 -2.87 -5.12 3.42
N HIS A 25 -3.97 -4.74 4.06
CA HIS A 25 -5.00 -3.93 3.44
C HIS A 25 -4.48 -2.53 3.11
N GLU A 26 -3.71 -1.90 3.99
CA GLU A 26 -3.08 -0.59 3.74
C GLU A 26 -2.13 -0.64 2.54
N GLU A 27 -1.32 -1.71 2.40
CA GLU A 27 -0.45 -1.93 1.24
C GLU A 27 -1.27 -2.03 -0.07
N GLU A 28 -2.31 -2.86 -0.10
CA GLU A 28 -3.17 -3.01 -1.28
C GLU A 28 -3.98 -1.76 -1.60
N TYR A 29 -4.47 -1.08 -0.56
CA TYR A 29 -5.25 0.15 -0.69
C TYR A 29 -4.42 1.24 -1.35
N LEU A 30 -3.16 1.42 -0.92
CA LEU A 30 -2.25 2.39 -1.50
C LEU A 30 -1.98 2.11 -2.99
N CYS A 31 -1.79 0.84 -3.36
CA CYS A 31 -1.64 0.44 -4.76
C CYS A 31 -2.89 0.78 -5.60
N LYS A 32 -4.09 0.45 -5.10
CA LYS A 32 -5.35 0.75 -5.80
C LYS A 32 -5.59 2.25 -5.91
N MET A 33 -5.26 3.01 -4.87
CA MET A 33 -5.35 4.47 -4.85
C MET A 33 -4.41 5.11 -5.89
N LEU A 34 -3.16 4.65 -5.99
CA LEU A 34 -2.21 5.11 -7.02
C LEU A 34 -2.74 4.86 -8.43
N ILE A 35 -3.29 3.66 -8.68
CA ILE A 35 -3.85 3.32 -9.99
C ILE A 35 -5.05 4.22 -10.31
N ALA A 36 -5.96 4.42 -9.36
CA ALA A 36 -7.13 5.28 -9.55
C ALA A 36 -6.73 6.73 -9.84
N GLU A 37 -5.80 7.29 -9.07
CA GLU A 37 -5.30 8.65 -9.28
C GLU A 37 -4.58 8.78 -10.63
N GLY A 38 -3.78 7.79 -11.01
CA GLY A 38 -3.11 7.75 -12.31
C GLY A 38 -4.10 7.72 -13.48
N VAL A 39 -5.14 6.89 -13.38
CA VAL A 39 -6.22 6.81 -14.40
C VAL A 39 -7.02 8.11 -14.47
N GLN A 40 -7.30 8.74 -13.33
CA GLN A 40 -8.00 10.02 -13.29
C GLN A 40 -7.16 11.14 -13.91
N ALA A 41 -5.86 11.17 -13.65
CA ALA A 41 -4.97 12.18 -14.21
C ALA A 41 -4.73 12.00 -15.71
N ILE A 42 -4.69 10.75 -16.21
CA ILE A 42 -4.68 10.46 -17.64
C ILE A 42 -5.97 10.98 -18.30
N GLN A 43 -7.13 10.73 -17.68
CA GLN A 43 -8.42 11.22 -18.18
C GLN A 43 -8.52 12.75 -18.17
N ALA A 44 -7.97 13.40 -17.14
CA ALA A 44 -7.94 14.86 -17.04
C ALA A 44 -7.00 15.52 -18.08
N GLY A 45 -6.15 14.73 -18.75
CA GLY A 45 -5.15 15.25 -19.68
C GLY A 45 -3.99 15.96 -18.99
N ASP A 46 -3.73 15.62 -17.72
CA ASP A 46 -2.64 16.22 -16.96
C ASP A 46 -1.27 15.86 -17.57
N ASN A 47 -0.34 16.81 -17.53
CA ASN A 47 1.00 16.62 -18.07
C ASN A 47 1.68 15.41 -17.38
N PRO A 48 2.17 14.39 -18.12
CA PRO A 48 2.69 13.15 -17.54
C PRO A 48 3.80 13.36 -16.50
N ARG A 49 4.57 14.45 -16.64
CA ARG A 49 5.61 14.84 -15.68
C ARG A 49 5.05 15.25 -14.31
N PHE A 50 3.86 15.82 -14.28
CA PHE A 50 3.16 16.20 -13.05
C PHE A 50 2.55 14.97 -12.35
N ILE A 51 2.01 14.04 -13.15
CA ILE A 51 1.52 12.74 -12.66
C ILE A 51 2.64 11.93 -12.01
N GLU A 52 3.82 11.90 -12.64
CA GLU A 52 5.00 11.20 -12.13
C GLU A 52 5.48 11.78 -10.79
N GLU A 53 5.54 13.10 -10.64
CA GLU A 53 5.87 13.72 -9.35
C GLU A 53 4.83 13.42 -8.27
N LYS A 54 3.53 13.46 -8.60
CA LYS A 54 2.44 13.21 -7.65
C LYS A 54 2.43 11.76 -7.19
N LEU A 55 2.61 10.80 -8.11
CA LEU A 55 2.76 9.38 -7.79
C LEU A 55 4.03 9.11 -6.97
N THR A 56 5.17 9.75 -7.32
CA THR A 56 6.44 9.56 -6.60
C THR A 56 6.36 10.05 -5.15
N ARG A 57 5.57 11.10 -4.87
CA ARG A 57 5.34 11.60 -3.50
C ARG A 57 4.40 10.71 -2.68
N LEU A 58 3.49 9.98 -3.33
CA LEU A 58 2.51 9.10 -2.69
C LEU A 58 3.09 7.71 -2.38
N ILE A 59 4.16 7.30 -3.07
CA ILE A 59 4.82 6.02 -2.82
C ILE A 59 5.75 6.17 -1.60
N PRO A 60 5.62 5.32 -0.56
CA PRO A 60 6.58 5.30 0.53
C PRO A 60 7.98 4.93 -0.01
N ALA A 61 9.01 5.65 0.43
CA ALA A 61 10.39 5.58 -0.10
C ALA A 61 10.95 4.15 -0.27
N PHE A 62 10.49 3.20 0.57
CA PHE A 62 10.82 1.79 0.50
C PHE A 62 10.40 1.10 -0.82
N LEU A 63 9.26 1.47 -1.41
CA LEU A 63 8.79 0.90 -2.67
C LEU A 63 9.50 1.52 -3.89
N ALA A 64 9.89 2.80 -3.80
CA ALA A 64 10.64 3.48 -4.85
C ALA A 64 12.02 2.84 -5.08
N GLU A 65 12.70 2.39 -4.02
CA GLU A 65 14.02 1.78 -4.11
C GLU A 65 14.02 0.41 -4.82
N LYS A 66 12.90 -0.35 -4.70
CA LYS A 66 12.80 -1.70 -5.29
C LYS A 66 12.76 -1.67 -6.82
N SER A 67 12.25 -0.60 -7.42
CA SER A 67 12.27 -0.38 -8.89
C SER A 67 13.69 -0.07 -9.39
N GLY A 68 14.44 0.79 -8.67
CA GLY A 68 15.81 1.18 -9.04
C GLY A 68 16.82 0.03 -9.01
N ARG A 69 16.63 -0.98 -8.13
CA ARG A 69 17.53 -2.15 -8.06
C ARG A 69 17.35 -3.16 -9.19
N LYS A 70 16.18 -3.23 -9.85
CA LYS A 70 15.94 -4.21 -10.93
C LYS A 70 16.70 -3.83 -12.21
N SER A 71 16.77 -2.54 -12.55
CA SER A 71 17.50 -2.04 -13.73
C SER A 71 19.03 -2.22 -13.64
N ARG A 72 19.59 -2.38 -12.44
CA ARG A 72 21.03 -2.62 -12.26
C ARG A 72 21.46 -4.06 -12.45
N ARG A 73 20.54 -5.04 -12.39
CA ARG A 73 20.87 -6.48 -12.43
C ARG A 73 20.72 -7.10 -13.82
N ASP A 74 20.00 -6.45 -14.73
CA ASP A 74 19.90 -6.87 -16.14
C ASP A 74 21.07 -6.37 -17.00
N ARG A 75 22.13 -5.81 -16.37
CA ARG A 75 23.33 -5.30 -17.05
C ARG A 75 24.62 -6.08 -16.76
N ASP A 76 24.51 -7.18 -16.02
CA ASP A 76 25.58 -8.15 -15.72
C ASP A 76 25.28 -9.48 -16.43
#